data_AF-A0A2H4ZYU8-F1
#
_entry.id   AF-A0A2H4ZYU8-F1
#
_cell.length_a   1.000
_cell.length_b   1.000
_cell.length_c   1.000
_cell.angle_alpha   90.00
_cell.angle_beta   90.00
_cell.angle_gamma   90.00
#
_symmetry.space_group_name_H-M   'P 1'
#
loop_
_entity.id
_entity.type
_entity.pdbx_description
1 polymer ?
#
loop_
_entity_poly.entity_id
_entity_poly.type
_entity_poly.pdbx_seq_one_letter_code
_entity_poly.pdbx_strand_id
1 'polypeptide(L)' 'MKEDLMEIICCPLDKHDLDLEVTERDDGEILSGELVCTECSETFPIEDGIPNLLPPDMRDEAPA' A
#
# COMPACT_ATOMS: atom_id res chain seq x y z
N MET A 1 -3.48 8.21 4.77
CA MET A 1 -3.27 6.93 5.49
C MET A 1 -2.51 7.18 6.79
N LYS A 2 -2.95 6.57 7.90
CA LYS A 2 -2.24 6.62 9.19
C LYS A 2 -1.15 5.56 9.25
N GLU A 3 0.01 5.92 9.80
CA GLU A 3 1.13 5.00 10.01
C GLU A 3 0.76 3.84 10.94
N ASP A 4 -0.14 4.04 11.91
CA ASP A 4 -0.61 2.99 12.83
C ASP A 4 -1.29 1.82 12.09
N LEU A 5 -1.79 2.04 10.87
CA LEU A 5 -2.41 0.97 10.08
C LEU A 5 -1.39 -0.10 9.67
N MET A 6 -0.11 0.26 9.59
CA MET A 6 1.01 -0.65 9.29
C MET A 6 1.16 -1.77 10.32
N GLU A 7 0.71 -1.55 11.56
CA GLU A 7 0.78 -2.54 12.63
C GLU A 7 -0.28 -3.65 12.50
N ILE A 8 -1.29 -3.44 11.65
CA ILE A 8 -2.42 -4.38 11.47
C ILE A 8 -2.57 -4.91 10.04
N ILE A 9 -1.96 -4.25 9.04
CA ILE A 9 -1.97 -4.70 7.65
C ILE A 9 -0.77 -5.59 7.36
N CYS A 10 -0.97 -6.56 6.47
CA CYS A 10 0.06 -7.45 5.96
C CYS A 10 -0.22 -7.71 4.48
N CYS A 11 0.73 -8.34 3.77
CA CYS A 11 0.55 -8.64 2.36
C CYS A 11 -0.71 -9.50 2.13
N PRO A 12 -1.62 -9.11 1.22
CA PRO A 12 -2.83 -9.89 0.92
C PRO A 12 -2.55 -11.25 0.28
N LEU A 13 -1.37 -11.45 -0.32
CA LEU A 13 -1.00 -12.67 -1.04
C LEU A 13 -0.38 -13.72 -0.10
N ASP A 14 0.61 -13.31 0.69
CA ASP A 14 1.47 -14.21 1.47
C ASP A 14 1.54 -13.85 2.97
N LYS A 15 0.91 -12.75 3.39
CA LYS A 15 0.78 -12.29 4.78
C LYS A 15 2.08 -11.89 5.48
N HIS A 16 3.17 -11.64 4.75
CA HIS A 16 4.37 -11.03 5.32
C HIS A 16 4.24 -9.52 5.49
N ASP A 17 5.26 -8.96 6.14
CA ASP A 17 5.43 -7.54 6.38
C ASP A 17 5.60 -6.75 5.07
N LEU A 18 5.04 -5.54 5.07
CA LEU A 18 5.09 -4.57 3.98
C LEU A 18 6.01 -3.42 4.42
N ASP A 19 6.96 -3.05 3.57
CA ASP A 19 7.74 -1.83 3.70
C ASP A 19 6.96 -0.64 3.11
N LEU A 20 6.94 0.49 3.80
CA LEU A 20 6.27 1.70 3.33
C LEU A 20 7.27 2.70 2.80
N GLU A 21 7.12 3.06 1.54
CA GLU A 21 7.80 4.17 0.91
C GLU A 21 6.84 5.34 0.76
N VAL A 22 7.10 6.43 1.47
CA VAL A 22 6.25 7.63 1.45
C VAL A 22 6.79 8.64 0.47
N THR A 23 5.96 9.05 -0.49
CA THR A 23 6.28 10.11 -1.44
C THR A 23 5.77 11.47 -0.97
N GLU A 24 4.54 11.53 -0.46
CA GLU A 24 3.92 12.73 0.11
C GLU A 24 3.25 12.45 1.45
N ARG A 25 3.50 13.33 2.41
CA ARG A 25 2.92 13.30 3.76
C ARG A 25 2.50 14.70 4.16
N ASP A 26 1.28 14.84 4.68
CA ASP A 26 0.73 16.10 5.16
C ASP A 26 0.13 15.91 6.55
N ASP A 27 0.51 16.78 7.50
CA ASP A 27 0.00 16.81 8.88
C ASP A 27 -0.04 15.46 9.65
N GLY A 28 0.87 14.53 9.30
CA GLY A 28 0.93 13.19 9.90
C GLY A 28 0.09 12.13 9.17
N GLU A 29 -0.56 12.48 8.08
CA GLU A 29 -1.20 11.56 7.15
C GLU A 29 -0.35 11.36 5.89
N ILE A 30 -0.16 10.11 5.49
CA ILE A 30 0.46 9.75 4.21
C ILE A 30 -0.56 10.04 3.12
N LEU A 31 -0.25 10.93 2.18
CA LEU A 31 -1.09 11.26 1.03
C LEU A 31 -0.74 10.38 -0.18
N SER A 32 0.55 10.20 -0.45
CA SER A 32 1.05 9.40 -1.58
C SER A 32 2.24 8.56 -1.18
N GLY A 33 2.35 7.37 -1.73
CA GLY A 33 3.43 6.43 -1.46
C GLY A 33 3.17 5.06 -2.05
N GLU A 34 3.94 4.07 -1.61
CA GLU A 34 3.82 2.69 -2.03
C GLU A 34 4.18 1.74 -0.88
N LEU A 35 3.47 0.62 -0.78
CA LEU A 35 3.78 -0.46 0.14
C LEU A 35 4.42 -1.61 -0.64
N VAL A 36 5.63 -2.01 -0.29
CA VAL A 36 6.38 -3.06 -0.98
C VAL A 36 6.45 -4.29 -0.07
N CYS A 37 6.01 -5.45 -0.56
CA CYS A 37 6.15 -6.67 0.20
C CYS A 37 7.59 -7.18 0.16
N THR A 38 8.13 -7.50 1.33
CA THR A 38 9.49 -8.01 1.50
C THR A 38 9.71 -9.41 0.90
N GLU A 39 8.65 -10.21 0.75
CA GLU A 39 8.74 -11.59 0.26
C GLU A 39 8.28 -11.75 -1.19
N CYS A 40 7.05 -11.36 -1.51
CA CYS A 40 6.56 -11.48 -2.89
C CYS A 40 7.02 -10.36 -3.82
N SER A 41 7.69 -9.32 -3.29
CA SER A 41 8.15 -8.14 -4.04
C SER A 41 7.03 -7.39 -4.77
N GLU A 42 5.78 -7.54 -4.32
CA GLU A 42 4.64 -6.80 -4.87
C GLU A 42 4.57 -5.39 -4.29
N THR A 43 4.24 -4.44 -5.15
CA THR A 43 4.09 -3.04 -4.80
C THR A 43 2.61 -2.64 -4.79
N PHE A 44 2.19 -1.94 -3.75
CA PHE A 44 0.83 -1.47 -3.55
C PHE A 44 0.82 0.07 -3.45
N PRO A 45 0.45 0.80 -4.52
CA PRO A 45 0.35 2.26 -4.48
C PRO A 45 -0.63 2.78 -3.43
N ILE A 46 -0.30 3.95 -2.90
CA ILE A 46 -1.10 4.78 -2.01
C ILE A 46 -1.40 6.07 -2.76
N GLU A 47 -2.69 6.36 -2.96
CA GLU A 47 -3.15 7.57 -3.62
C GLU A 47 -4.27 8.21 -2.78
N ASP A 48 -4.26 9.53 -2.63
CA ASP A 48 -5.22 10.28 -1.79
C ASP A 48 -5.28 9.77 -0.33
N GLY A 49 -4.18 9.20 0.13
CA GLY A 49 -4.06 8.56 1.43
C GLY A 49 -4.81 7.24 1.57
N ILE A 50 -5.22 6.62 0.46
CA ILE A 50 -5.88 5.31 0.40
C ILE A 50 -4.88 4.29 -0.17
N PRO A 51 -4.39 3.33 0.64
CA PRO A 51 -3.54 2.25 0.14
C PRO A 51 -4.37 1.25 -0.68
N ASN A 52 -3.98 1.03 -1.93
CA ASN A 52 -4.61 0.03 -2.79
C ASN A 52 -3.96 -1.34 -2.55
N LEU A 53 -4.53 -2.15 -1.66
CA LEU A 53 -4.05 -3.52 -1.35
C LEU A 53 -4.70 -4.60 -2.24
N LEU A 54 -5.25 -4.24 -3.40
CA LEU A 54 -5.79 -5.24 -4.32
C LEU A 54 -4.65 -6.02 -4.99
N PRO A 55 -4.80 -7.33 -5.24
CA PRO A 55 -3.87 -8.07 -6.08
C PRO A 55 -3.73 -7.38 -7.45
N PRO A 56 -2.54 -7.42 -8.08
CA PRO A 56 -2.30 -6.81 -9.38
C PRO A 56 -3.32 -7.30 -10.43
N ASP A 57 -3.65 -8.59 -10.43
CA ASP A 57 -4.68 -9.18 -11.31
C ASP A 57 -6.07 -8.55 -11.20
N MET A 58 -6.36 -7.85 -10.09
CA MET A 58 -7.64 -7.17 -9.85
C MET A 58 -7.54 -5.64 -9.97
N ARG A 59 -6.33 -5.08 -10.13
CA ARG A 59 -6.12 -3.64 -10.33
C ARG A 59 -6.25 -3.20 -11.78
N ASP A 60 -5.97 -4.09 -12.72
CA ASP A 60 -6.14 -3.85 -14.16
C ASP A 60 -7.62 -3.71 -14.60
N GLU A 61 -8.58 -3.93 -13.69
CA GLU A 61 -10.00 -3.64 -13.93
C GLU A 61 -10.40 -2.26 -13.35
N ALA A 62 -9.60 -1.23 -13.62
CA ALA A 62 -10.13 0.12 -13.74
C ALA A 62 -10.62 0.30 -15.19
N PRO A 63 -11.89 -0.01 -15.51
CA PRO A 63 -12.42 0.27 -16.84
C PRO A 63 -12.28 1.78 -17.11
N ALA A 64 -11.58 2.11 -18.18
CA ALA A 64 -11.68 3.42 -18.83
C ALA A 64 -13.06 3.60 -19.48
#